data_AF-A0A1U8AVY9-F1
#
_entry.id   AF-A0A1U8AVY9-F1
#
_cell.length_a   1.000
_cell.length_b   1.000
_cell.length_c   1.000
_cell.angle_alpha   90.00
_cell.angle_beta   90.00
_cell.angle_gamma   90.00
#
_symmetry.space_group_name_H-M   'P 1'
#
loop_
_entity.id
_entity.type
_entity.pdbx_description
1 polymer ?
#
loop_
_entity_poly.entity_id
_entity_poly.type
_entity_poly.pdbx_seq_one_letter_code
_entity_poly.pdbx_strand_id
1 'polypeptide(L)'
;MGSCFNNSSLACSHLLASDFSRPLKLPKILHLKGQFCRSRRATQFWAFHGLTTPPYKLDALEPYMSQRTLEMHWGKHHRGYVDCLNKQLENNNVLYGYTMDELVKATYNNGNPLPEFNNAAQVWNHDFFWESMQPDGGKTPEGGVLQKIEKDFGSFANFKEKFVNAALSVFGSGWIWLVLKTKEKRLEVVKTSNAVTPLVWGDIPIISLDMWEHAYYLDYKNDRGKYVNIFMNHLVSWNAAKARMARAEAFVNLGEPKIPVA
;
A
#
# COMPACT_ATOMS: atom_id res chain seq x y z
N MET A 1 16.23 -10.53 66.28
CA MET A 1 16.47 -10.21 67.71
C MET A 1 17.52 -11.18 68.22
N GLY A 2 18.57 -10.68 68.89
CA GLY A 2 19.75 -11.42 69.39
C GLY A 2 20.80 -11.63 68.28
N SER A 3 21.92 -10.90 68.17
CA SER A 3 22.99 -10.60 69.15
C SER A 3 23.60 -11.91 69.70
N CYS A 4 24.91 -12.11 69.82
CA CYS A 4 26.02 -11.18 69.85
C CYS A 4 27.36 -11.94 70.09
N PHE A 5 28.47 -11.20 70.04
CA PHE A 5 29.72 -11.33 70.84
C PHE A 5 30.75 -12.42 70.46
N ASN A 6 31.95 -11.99 70.05
CA ASN A 6 33.19 -11.78 70.87
C ASN A 6 34.19 -12.90 70.54
N ASN A 7 35.51 -12.81 70.65
CA ASN A 7 36.49 -11.88 71.24
C ASN A 7 37.85 -12.29 70.61
N SER A 8 38.84 -11.42 70.38
CA SER A 8 39.90 -10.93 71.30
C SER A 8 41.28 -11.28 70.73
N SER A 9 42.11 -10.26 70.43
CA SER A 9 43.43 -9.92 71.06
C SER A 9 44.56 -10.92 70.82
N LEU A 10 45.82 -10.56 70.54
CA LEU A 10 46.75 -9.68 71.26
C LEU A 10 47.93 -9.35 70.30
N ALA A 11 48.42 -8.09 70.25
CA ALA A 11 49.70 -7.61 70.82
C ALA A 11 50.97 -8.05 70.03
N CYS A 12 52.10 -7.34 69.93
CA CYS A 12 52.69 -6.17 70.60
C CYS A 12 53.78 -5.64 69.62
N SER A 13 53.77 -4.35 69.25
CA SER A 13 54.74 -3.32 69.66
C SER A 13 56.23 -3.59 69.39
N HIS A 14 56.86 -2.72 68.59
CA HIS A 14 58.03 -1.94 69.01
C HIS A 14 58.17 -0.68 68.13
N LEU A 15 58.42 0.45 68.82
CA LEU A 15 58.60 1.81 68.32
C LEU A 15 60.01 2.02 67.71
N LEU A 16 60.16 2.94 66.76
CA LEU A 16 60.69 4.30 66.98
C LEU A 16 60.98 5.04 65.66
N ALA A 17 60.53 6.32 65.63
CA ALA A 17 61.08 7.53 65.01
C ALA A 17 61.52 7.49 63.52
N SER A 18 61.36 8.50 62.67
CA SER A 18 60.85 9.87 62.69
C SER A 18 61.00 10.35 61.24
N ASP A 19 60.01 11.00 60.64
CA ASP A 19 60.24 12.33 60.07
C ASP A 19 58.97 12.89 59.42
N PHE A 20 58.65 14.11 59.86
CA PHE A 20 57.63 14.95 59.27
C PHE A 20 58.18 15.64 58.01
N SER A 21 57.26 15.99 57.11
CA SER A 21 57.36 17.07 56.11
C SER A 21 57.61 16.63 54.66
N ARG A 22 56.52 16.30 53.93
CA ARG A 22 56.38 16.72 52.51
C ARG A 22 54.90 17.02 52.19
N PRO A 23 54.60 18.13 51.49
CA PRO A 23 53.23 18.52 51.16
C PRO A 23 52.67 17.68 50.00
N LEU A 24 51.40 17.27 50.14
CA LEU A 24 50.59 16.64 49.10
C LEU A 24 50.42 17.58 47.90
N LYS A 25 50.94 17.19 46.73
CA LYS A 25 50.62 17.82 45.44
C LYS A 25 49.28 17.29 44.96
N LEU A 26 48.28 18.17 44.82
CA LEU A 26 47.06 17.89 44.07
C LEU A 26 47.40 17.63 42.58
N PRO A 27 46.80 16.61 41.94
CA PRO A 27 46.95 16.44 40.50
C PRO A 27 46.13 17.50 39.74
N LYS A 28 46.76 18.08 38.73
CA LYS A 28 46.18 19.03 37.78
C LYS A 28 45.00 18.40 37.04
N ILE A 29 43.85 19.08 37.05
CA ILE A 29 42.72 18.79 36.17
C ILE A 29 43.17 19.06 34.72
N LEU A 30 43.38 18.00 33.95
CA LEU A 30 43.52 18.07 32.50
C LEU A 30 42.14 18.31 31.89
N HIS A 31 41.96 19.49 31.30
CA HIS A 31 40.81 19.83 30.48
C HIS A 31 40.87 19.04 29.17
N LEU A 32 40.23 17.88 29.12
CA LEU A 32 39.99 17.14 27.88
C LEU A 32 38.81 17.77 27.12
N LYS A 33 39.10 18.81 26.33
CA LYS A 33 38.28 19.13 25.15
C LYS A 33 38.67 18.16 24.04
N GLY A 34 38.07 16.97 24.06
CA GLY A 34 38.19 15.96 23.02
C GLY A 34 36.83 15.71 22.38
N GLN A 35 36.63 16.28 21.20
CA GLN A 35 35.51 16.04 20.30
C GLN A 35 35.27 14.53 20.11
N PHE A 36 34.19 14.02 20.71
CA PHE A 36 33.58 12.76 20.28
C PHE A 36 32.15 13.05 19.83
N CYS A 37 32.04 13.71 18.68
CA CYS A 37 30.82 13.59 17.88
C CYS A 37 30.92 12.24 17.16
N ARG A 38 30.62 11.15 17.88
CA ARG A 38 30.26 9.89 17.21
C ARG A 38 28.91 10.17 16.55
N SER A 39 28.96 10.57 15.27
CA SER A 39 27.82 10.46 14.38
C SER A 39 27.30 9.03 14.50
N ARG A 40 26.19 8.85 15.22
CA ARG A 40 25.38 7.66 15.06
C ARG A 40 24.92 7.74 13.62
N ARG A 41 25.54 6.96 12.74
CA ARG A 41 24.97 6.67 11.42
C ARG A 41 23.62 6.05 11.74
N ALA A 42 22.56 6.84 11.65
CA ALA A 42 21.21 6.30 11.77
C ALA A 42 21.13 5.18 10.73
N THR A 43 20.87 3.96 11.17
CA THR A 43 20.48 2.90 10.24
C THR A 43 19.23 3.41 9.56
N GLN A 44 19.40 3.83 8.32
CA GLN A 44 18.30 4.26 7.50
C GLN A 44 17.54 2.99 7.13
N PHE A 45 16.41 2.80 7.79
CA PHE A 45 15.48 1.75 7.41
C PHE A 45 14.84 2.18 6.09
N TRP A 46 14.78 1.26 5.14
CA TRP A 46 14.14 1.43 3.84
C TRP A 46 12.94 0.49 3.79
N ALA A 47 11.78 1.02 3.41
CA ALA A 47 10.53 0.29 3.40
C ALA A 47 10.30 -0.04 1.94
N PHE A 48 10.54 -1.30 1.62
CA PHE A 48 10.40 -1.81 0.27
C PHE A 48 9.02 -2.40 0.09
N HIS A 49 8.35 -2.07 -1.00
CA HIS A 49 7.09 -2.71 -1.37
C HIS A 49 7.38 -4.08 -1.99
N GLY A 50 6.62 -5.09 -1.57
CA GLY A 50 6.68 -6.43 -2.14
C GLY A 50 5.65 -6.59 -3.27
N LEU A 51 5.90 -7.53 -4.17
CA LEU A 51 4.90 -7.94 -5.16
C LEU A 51 3.84 -8.82 -4.48
N THR A 52 2.63 -8.29 -4.29
CA THR A 52 1.50 -9.04 -3.76
C THR A 52 1.09 -10.12 -4.77
N THR A 53 0.91 -11.36 -4.31
CA THR A 53 0.44 -12.46 -5.16
C THR A 53 -1.08 -12.32 -5.40
N PRO A 54 -1.60 -12.61 -6.60
CA PRO A 54 -3.05 -12.59 -6.84
C PRO A 54 -3.76 -13.55 -5.87
N PRO A 55 -5.04 -13.30 -5.51
CA PRO A 55 -5.77 -14.11 -4.53
C PRO A 55 -6.22 -15.48 -5.07
N TYR A 56 -5.60 -15.96 -6.15
CA TYR A 56 -5.89 -17.21 -6.84
C TYR A 56 -4.64 -17.69 -7.59
N LYS A 57 -4.64 -18.97 -7.98
CA LYS A 57 -3.57 -19.52 -8.83
C LYS A 57 -3.57 -18.85 -10.21
N LEU A 58 -2.40 -18.80 -10.86
CA LEU A 58 -2.25 -18.08 -12.13
C LEU A 58 -3.06 -18.69 -13.30
N ASP A 59 -3.46 -19.94 -13.20
CA ASP A 59 -4.32 -20.65 -14.16
C ASP A 59 -5.81 -20.63 -13.80
N ALA A 60 -6.18 -20.07 -12.64
CA ALA A 60 -7.54 -20.18 -12.11
C ALA A 60 -8.58 -19.29 -12.83
N LEU A 61 -8.13 -18.41 -13.73
CA LEU A 61 -9.00 -17.56 -14.55
C LEU A 61 -9.20 -18.12 -15.97
N GLU A 62 -8.61 -19.27 -16.30
CA GLU A 62 -8.84 -19.99 -17.54
C GLU A 62 -10.33 -20.41 -17.66
N PRO A 63 -10.93 -20.41 -18.88
CA PRO A 63 -10.33 -20.06 -20.18
C PRO A 63 -10.47 -18.56 -20.52
N TYR A 64 -10.83 -17.72 -19.55
CA TYR A 64 -11.24 -16.32 -19.76
C TYR A 64 -10.08 -15.32 -19.67
N MET A 65 -9.04 -15.66 -18.92
CA MET A 65 -7.75 -14.99 -18.95
C MET A 65 -6.68 -16.06 -18.80
N SER A 66 -5.79 -16.18 -19.79
CA SER A 66 -4.86 -17.29 -19.82
C SER A 66 -3.83 -17.19 -18.70
N GLN A 67 -3.31 -18.34 -18.26
CA GLN A 67 -2.16 -18.37 -17.35
C GLN A 67 -1.00 -17.51 -17.89
N ARG A 68 -0.80 -17.54 -19.20
CA ARG A 68 0.24 -16.77 -19.87
C ARG A 68 0.05 -15.27 -19.70
N THR A 69 -1.19 -14.77 -19.78
CA THR A 69 -1.50 -13.37 -19.47
C THR A 69 -1.13 -13.04 -18.03
N LEU A 70 -1.49 -13.87 -17.04
CA LEU A 70 -1.16 -13.58 -15.63
C LEU A 70 0.35 -13.61 -15.37
N GLU A 71 1.09 -14.57 -15.93
CA GLU A 71 2.55 -14.64 -15.81
C GLU A 71 3.24 -13.38 -16.34
N MET A 72 2.74 -12.83 -17.45
CA MET A 72 3.30 -11.60 -18.03
C MET A 72 2.82 -10.36 -17.28
N HIS A 73 1.52 -10.22 -17.05
CA HIS A 73 0.91 -9.03 -16.48
C HIS A 73 1.26 -8.88 -14.99
N TRP A 74 1.08 -9.91 -14.17
CA TRP A 74 1.52 -9.89 -12.77
C TRP A 74 3.04 -10.11 -12.66
N GLY A 75 3.55 -11.18 -13.28
CA GLY A 75 4.93 -11.61 -13.05
C GLY A 75 6.01 -10.71 -13.68
N LYS A 76 5.67 -9.92 -14.71
CA LYS A 76 6.59 -8.98 -15.38
C LYS A 76 6.16 -7.53 -15.24
N HIS A 77 4.95 -7.15 -15.67
CA HIS A 77 4.54 -5.73 -15.66
C HIS A 77 4.39 -5.21 -14.23
N HIS A 78 3.58 -5.87 -13.40
CA HIS A 78 3.39 -5.47 -12.01
C HIS A 78 4.69 -5.52 -11.20
N ARG A 79 5.48 -6.60 -11.35
CA ARG A 79 6.83 -6.69 -10.78
C ARG A 79 7.73 -5.52 -11.19
N GLY A 80 7.71 -5.15 -12.47
CA GLY A 80 8.49 -4.03 -12.99
C GLY A 80 8.14 -2.70 -12.31
N TYR A 81 6.85 -2.44 -12.05
CA TYR A 81 6.42 -1.25 -11.30
C TYR A 81 6.92 -1.28 -9.85
N VAL A 82 6.85 -2.43 -9.18
CA VAL A 82 7.38 -2.59 -7.81
C VAL A 82 8.88 -2.35 -7.76
N ASP A 83 9.64 -2.97 -8.65
CA ASP A 83 11.10 -2.85 -8.71
C ASP A 83 11.53 -1.40 -9.03
N CYS A 84 10.84 -0.73 -9.96
CA CYS A 84 11.11 0.66 -10.29
C CYS A 84 10.72 1.61 -9.16
N LEU A 85 9.58 1.40 -8.50
CA LEU A 85 9.16 2.21 -7.35
C LEU A 85 10.21 2.12 -6.23
N ASN A 86 10.62 0.91 -5.89
CA ASN A 86 11.61 0.67 -4.85
C ASN A 86 12.94 1.41 -5.12
N LYS A 87 13.42 1.40 -6.37
CA LYS A 87 14.61 2.18 -6.79
C LYS A 87 14.42 3.69 -6.67
N GLN A 88 13.22 4.20 -6.91
CA GLN A 88 12.95 5.63 -6.75
C GLN A 88 12.92 6.02 -5.26
N LEU A 89 12.30 5.19 -4.41
CA LEU A 89 12.19 5.43 -2.97
C LEU A 89 13.54 5.35 -2.24
N GLU A 90 14.51 4.57 -2.73
CA GLU A 90 15.90 4.56 -2.22
C GLU A 90 16.56 5.96 -2.24
N ASN A 91 16.08 6.86 -3.09
CA ASN A 91 16.65 8.20 -3.24
C ASN A 91 15.78 9.29 -2.60
N ASN A 92 14.66 8.95 -1.97
CA ASN A 92 13.67 9.91 -1.49
C ASN A 92 13.17 9.61 -0.07
N ASN A 93 13.93 10.10 0.92
CA ASN A 93 13.66 9.85 2.34
C ASN A 93 12.32 10.44 2.84
N VAL A 94 11.77 11.44 2.15
CA VAL A 94 10.53 12.14 2.56
C VAL A 94 9.31 11.24 2.36
N LEU A 95 9.36 10.32 1.39
CA LEU A 95 8.28 9.40 1.06
C LEU A 95 8.32 8.10 1.88
N TYR A 96 9.30 7.95 2.77
CA TYR A 96 9.44 6.76 3.60
C TYR A 96 8.29 6.64 4.62
N GLY A 97 7.80 5.41 4.81
CA GLY A 97 6.79 5.09 5.83
C GLY A 97 5.34 5.38 5.42
N TYR A 98 5.12 5.96 4.25
CA TYR A 98 3.79 6.09 3.66
C TYR A 98 3.20 4.69 3.39
N THR A 99 1.92 4.51 3.69
CA THR A 99 1.14 3.41 3.09
C THR A 99 1.03 3.63 1.58
N MET A 100 0.70 2.57 0.81
CA MET A 100 0.58 2.72 -0.65
C MET A 100 -0.47 3.77 -1.04
N ASP A 101 -1.62 3.79 -0.36
CA ASP A 101 -2.68 4.79 -0.59
C ASP A 101 -2.20 6.23 -0.34
N GLU A 102 -1.47 6.45 0.76
CA GLU A 102 -0.92 7.77 1.07
C GLU A 102 0.17 8.16 0.08
N LEU A 103 1.04 7.22 -0.31
CA LEU A 103 2.13 7.44 -1.26
C LEU A 103 1.58 7.89 -2.62
N VAL A 104 0.55 7.21 -3.12
CA VAL A 104 -0.14 7.56 -4.37
C VAL A 104 -0.71 8.98 -4.30
N LYS A 105 -1.40 9.33 -3.20
CA LYS A 105 -1.98 10.66 -3.03
C LYS A 105 -0.90 11.75 -2.92
N ALA A 106 0.15 11.51 -2.15
CA ALA A 106 1.25 12.45 -1.96
C ALA A 106 2.01 12.70 -3.26
N THR A 107 2.33 11.64 -3.99
CA THR A 107 3.09 11.73 -5.24
C THR A 107 2.27 12.26 -6.41
N TYR A 108 0.93 12.17 -6.38
CA TYR A 108 0.08 12.85 -7.37
C TYR A 108 0.21 14.38 -7.29
N ASN A 109 0.49 14.92 -6.10
CA ASN A 109 0.83 16.31 -5.86
C ASN A 109 -0.12 17.30 -6.56
N ASN A 110 -1.42 17.14 -6.29
CA ASN A 110 -2.49 17.99 -6.82
C ASN A 110 -2.51 18.11 -8.37
N GLY A 111 -2.13 17.03 -9.07
CA GLY A 111 -2.09 17.01 -10.54
C GLY A 111 -0.74 17.41 -11.14
N ASN A 112 0.27 17.67 -10.29
CA ASN A 112 1.66 17.89 -10.71
C ASN A 112 2.53 16.72 -10.24
N PRO A 113 2.35 15.51 -10.81
CA PRO A 113 2.87 14.28 -10.25
C PRO A 113 4.39 14.29 -10.13
N LEU A 114 4.87 13.79 -8.98
CA LEU A 114 6.27 13.50 -8.74
C LEU A 114 6.71 12.27 -9.57
N PRO A 115 8.02 12.08 -9.81
CA PRO A 115 8.54 10.96 -10.59
C PRO A 115 8.06 9.56 -10.13
N GLU A 116 7.79 9.41 -8.83
CA GLU A 116 7.35 8.17 -8.19
C GLU A 116 5.89 7.82 -8.49
N PHE A 117 5.07 8.81 -8.84
CA PHE A 117 3.60 8.65 -8.94
C PHE A 117 3.20 7.52 -9.87
N ASN A 118 3.80 7.46 -11.06
CA ASN A 118 3.41 6.46 -12.06
C ASN A 118 3.64 5.03 -11.55
N ASN A 119 4.78 4.76 -10.90
CA ASN A 119 5.05 3.42 -10.39
C ASN A 119 4.20 3.12 -9.14
N ALA A 120 4.09 4.07 -8.20
CA ALA A 120 3.24 3.92 -7.01
C ALA A 120 1.79 3.61 -7.38
N ALA A 121 1.22 4.41 -8.28
CA ALA A 121 -0.16 4.23 -8.70
C ALA A 121 -0.34 2.96 -9.54
N GLN A 122 0.61 2.57 -10.38
CA GLN A 122 0.50 1.29 -11.12
C GLN A 122 0.61 0.08 -10.19
N VAL A 123 1.46 0.08 -9.15
CA VAL A 123 1.46 -1.00 -8.15
C VAL A 123 0.08 -1.11 -7.51
N TRP A 124 -0.45 0.01 -7.01
CA TRP A 124 -1.77 0.06 -6.39
C TRP A 124 -2.90 -0.40 -7.33
N ASN A 125 -2.90 0.07 -8.58
CA ASN A 125 -3.93 -0.27 -9.57
C ASN A 125 -3.93 -1.78 -9.87
N HIS A 126 -2.75 -2.39 -9.99
CA HIS A 126 -2.64 -3.82 -10.28
C HIS A 126 -3.03 -4.67 -9.07
N ASP A 127 -2.57 -4.34 -7.86
CA ASP A 127 -3.05 -4.99 -6.63
C ASP A 127 -4.59 -4.99 -6.59
N PHE A 128 -5.20 -3.83 -6.83
CA PHE A 128 -6.65 -3.69 -6.83
C PHE A 128 -7.34 -4.47 -7.96
N PHE A 129 -6.73 -4.54 -9.15
CA PHE A 129 -7.22 -5.27 -10.31
C PHE A 129 -7.26 -6.77 -10.08
N TRP A 130 -6.21 -7.36 -9.51
CA TRP A 130 -6.18 -8.79 -9.21
C TRP A 130 -7.29 -9.19 -8.25
N GLU A 131 -7.52 -8.39 -7.21
CA GLU A 131 -8.63 -8.54 -6.28
C GLU A 131 -10.01 -8.26 -6.89
N SER A 132 -10.08 -7.53 -8.00
CA SER A 132 -11.33 -7.25 -8.72
C SER A 132 -11.79 -8.42 -9.58
N MET A 133 -11.00 -9.50 -9.65
CA MET A 133 -11.33 -10.74 -10.34
C MET A 133 -11.39 -11.93 -9.38
N GLN A 134 -12.06 -13.00 -9.79
CA GLN A 134 -12.05 -14.28 -9.08
C GLN A 134 -12.33 -15.44 -10.05
N PRO A 135 -11.87 -16.67 -9.73
CA PRO A 135 -12.38 -17.89 -10.36
C PRO A 135 -13.90 -17.99 -10.18
N ASP A 136 -14.59 -18.50 -11.20
CA ASP A 136 -16.06 -18.57 -11.24
C ASP A 136 -16.78 -17.23 -10.97
N GLY A 137 -16.11 -16.13 -11.31
CA GLY A 137 -16.60 -14.77 -11.19
C GLY A 137 -17.65 -14.43 -12.24
N GLY A 138 -17.86 -13.13 -12.43
CA GLY A 138 -18.94 -12.65 -13.28
C GLY A 138 -20.31 -12.85 -12.64
N LYS A 139 -21.32 -13.15 -13.46
CA LYS A 139 -22.75 -13.20 -13.07
C LYS A 139 -23.26 -11.83 -12.61
N THR A 140 -24.49 -11.81 -12.12
CA THR A 140 -25.11 -10.62 -11.50
C THR A 140 -24.72 -10.56 -10.02
N PRO A 141 -24.36 -9.39 -9.46
CA PRO A 141 -24.16 -9.25 -8.03
C PRO A 141 -25.46 -9.52 -7.26
N GLU A 142 -25.34 -9.73 -5.95
CA GLU A 142 -26.49 -9.93 -5.07
C GLU A 142 -26.45 -8.98 -3.87
N GLY A 143 -27.60 -8.81 -3.21
CA GLY A 143 -27.73 -8.03 -1.99
C GLY A 143 -27.43 -6.54 -2.20
N GLY A 144 -26.77 -5.92 -1.22
CA GLY A 144 -26.54 -4.46 -1.19
C GLY A 144 -25.80 -3.91 -2.42
N VAL A 145 -24.92 -4.69 -3.05
CA VAL A 145 -24.22 -4.28 -4.28
C VAL A 145 -25.21 -4.13 -5.43
N LEU A 146 -26.07 -5.13 -5.66
CA LEU A 146 -27.08 -5.08 -6.72
C LEU A 146 -28.07 -3.93 -6.48
N GLN A 147 -28.59 -3.83 -5.25
CA GLN A 147 -29.53 -2.77 -4.87
C GLN A 147 -28.95 -1.38 -5.11
N LYS A 148 -27.66 -1.17 -4.77
CA LYS A 148 -27.00 0.11 -4.99
C LYS A 148 -26.79 0.39 -6.48
N ILE A 149 -26.42 -0.62 -7.26
CA ILE A 149 -26.30 -0.51 -8.72
C ILE A 149 -27.66 -0.15 -9.35
N GLU A 150 -28.73 -0.85 -9.00
CA GLU A 150 -30.07 -0.58 -9.55
C GLU A 150 -30.58 0.80 -9.14
N LYS A 151 -30.28 1.25 -7.91
CA LYS A 151 -30.59 2.62 -7.48
C LYS A 151 -29.89 3.68 -8.34
N ASP A 152 -28.61 3.52 -8.62
CA ASP A 152 -27.79 4.58 -9.24
C ASP A 152 -27.75 4.49 -10.79
N PHE A 153 -28.03 3.32 -11.37
CA PHE A 153 -28.01 3.08 -12.83
C PHE A 153 -29.37 2.65 -13.40
N GLY A 154 -30.39 2.43 -12.57
CA GLY A 154 -31.72 1.96 -12.94
C GLY A 154 -31.84 0.44 -13.09
N SER A 155 -30.80 -0.23 -13.61
CA SER A 155 -30.72 -1.69 -13.68
C SER A 155 -29.26 -2.17 -13.75
N PHE A 156 -29.01 -3.44 -13.44
CA PHE A 156 -27.70 -4.04 -13.67
C PHE A 156 -27.30 -4.04 -15.16
N ALA A 157 -28.26 -4.23 -16.06
CA ALA A 157 -28.01 -4.17 -17.50
C ALA A 157 -27.52 -2.79 -17.95
N ASN A 158 -28.16 -1.72 -17.47
CA ASN A 158 -27.75 -0.34 -17.75
C ASN A 158 -26.36 -0.04 -17.20
N PHE A 159 -26.05 -0.52 -15.99
CA PHE A 159 -24.71 -0.41 -15.41
C PHE A 159 -23.67 -1.09 -16.30
N LYS A 160 -23.92 -2.34 -16.72
CA LYS A 160 -22.99 -3.11 -17.56
C LYS A 160 -22.77 -2.44 -18.91
N GLU A 161 -23.83 -1.95 -19.55
CA GLU A 161 -23.73 -1.18 -20.78
C GLU A 161 -22.86 0.07 -20.60
N LYS A 162 -23.11 0.85 -19.53
CA LYS A 162 -22.31 2.04 -19.22
C LYS A 162 -20.85 1.70 -18.93
N PHE A 163 -20.58 0.60 -18.24
CA PHE A 163 -19.22 0.11 -17.96
C PHE A 163 -18.49 -0.26 -19.26
N VAL A 164 -19.13 -1.05 -20.13
CA VAL A 164 -18.58 -1.45 -21.43
C VAL A 164 -18.32 -0.24 -22.31
N ASN A 165 -19.28 0.67 -22.44
CA ASN A 165 -19.15 1.88 -23.25
C ASN A 165 -18.02 2.78 -22.73
N ALA A 166 -17.88 2.93 -21.41
CA ALA A 166 -16.78 3.67 -20.81
C ALA A 166 -15.42 3.03 -21.16
N ALA A 167 -15.30 1.71 -21.02
CA ALA A 167 -14.09 0.95 -21.36
C ALA A 167 -13.64 1.14 -22.81
N LEU A 168 -14.58 1.00 -23.75
CA LEU A 168 -14.29 1.16 -25.18
C LEU A 168 -13.93 2.59 -25.56
N SER A 169 -14.39 3.57 -24.78
CA SER A 169 -14.05 4.98 -24.96
C SER A 169 -12.70 5.41 -24.37
N VAL A 170 -11.94 4.49 -23.75
CA VAL A 170 -10.57 4.76 -23.30
C VAL A 170 -9.66 4.78 -24.51
N PHE A 171 -9.08 5.94 -24.81
CA PHE A 171 -8.06 6.10 -25.83
C PHE A 171 -6.67 5.94 -25.23
N GLY A 172 -5.85 5.08 -25.83
CA GLY A 172 -4.54 4.70 -25.27
C GLY A 172 -4.66 3.84 -24.01
N SER A 173 -3.71 4.02 -23.11
CA SER A 173 -3.61 3.28 -21.85
C SER A 173 -4.44 3.91 -20.73
N GLY A 174 -5.07 3.07 -19.90
CA GLY A 174 -5.89 3.54 -18.80
C GLY A 174 -6.66 2.44 -18.09
N TRP A 175 -7.60 2.86 -17.27
CA TRP A 175 -8.38 1.98 -16.39
C TRP A 175 -9.84 2.40 -16.36
N ILE A 176 -10.72 1.44 -16.10
CA ILE A 176 -12.13 1.67 -15.78
C ILE A 176 -12.39 1.29 -14.35
N TRP A 177 -13.18 2.11 -13.67
CA TRP A 177 -13.52 1.93 -12.27
C TRP A 177 -15.02 2.04 -12.07
N LEU A 178 -15.56 1.15 -11.25
CA LEU A 178 -16.77 1.47 -10.49
C LEU A 178 -16.32 2.10 -9.18
N VAL A 179 -16.76 3.32 -8.90
CA VAL A 179 -16.41 4.04 -7.67
C VAL A 179 -17.67 4.44 -6.91
N LEU A 180 -17.58 4.54 -5.59
CA LEU A 180 -18.52 5.32 -4.79
C LEU A 180 -18.00 6.75 -4.67
N LYS A 181 -18.73 7.69 -5.26
CA LYS A 181 -18.51 9.13 -5.09
C LYS A 181 -18.90 9.52 -3.67
N THR A 182 -17.94 9.97 -2.87
CA THR A 182 -18.13 10.19 -1.43
C THR A 182 -19.06 11.36 -1.12
N LYS A 183 -19.01 12.44 -1.92
CA LYS A 183 -19.86 13.63 -1.75
C LYS A 183 -21.31 13.38 -2.18
N GLU A 184 -21.49 12.76 -3.33
CA GLU A 184 -22.79 12.47 -3.94
C GLU A 184 -23.43 11.21 -3.37
N LYS A 185 -22.66 10.38 -2.66
CA LYS A 185 -23.08 9.08 -2.12
C LYS A 185 -23.69 8.16 -3.18
N ARG A 186 -23.17 8.22 -4.41
CA ARG A 186 -23.65 7.44 -5.56
C ARG A 186 -22.52 6.72 -6.26
N LEU A 187 -22.84 5.58 -6.84
CA LEU A 187 -21.94 4.86 -7.72
C LEU A 187 -21.78 5.60 -9.03
N GLU A 188 -20.57 5.53 -9.58
CA GLU A 188 -20.25 6.05 -10.90
C GLU A 188 -19.22 5.17 -11.60
N VAL A 189 -19.36 5.05 -12.91
CA VAL A 189 -18.33 4.49 -13.78
C VAL A 189 -17.41 5.63 -14.20
N VAL A 190 -16.14 5.56 -13.84
CA VAL A 190 -15.12 6.55 -14.20
C VAL A 190 -14.00 5.89 -14.98
N LYS A 191 -13.41 6.64 -15.91
CA LYS A 191 -12.21 6.23 -16.65
C LYS A 191 -11.03 7.10 -16.27
N THR A 192 -9.86 6.49 -16.18
CA THR A 192 -8.60 7.19 -15.92
C THR A 192 -7.59 6.90 -17.01
N SER A 193 -6.69 7.84 -17.26
CA SER A 193 -5.61 7.70 -18.23
C SER A 193 -4.32 7.27 -17.52
N ASN A 194 -3.53 6.42 -18.19
CA ASN A 194 -2.25 5.93 -17.71
C ASN A 194 -2.34 5.31 -16.31
N ALA A 195 -1.67 5.89 -15.32
CA ALA A 195 -1.58 5.40 -13.96
C ALA A 195 -2.60 6.03 -12.99
N VAL A 196 -3.36 7.03 -13.43
CA VAL A 196 -4.25 7.78 -12.54
C VAL A 196 -5.28 6.84 -11.91
N THR A 197 -5.50 7.03 -10.61
CA THR A 197 -6.45 6.25 -9.80
C THR A 197 -7.45 7.18 -9.12
N PRO A 198 -8.73 6.76 -8.94
CA PRO A 198 -9.72 7.58 -8.26
C PRO A 198 -9.38 7.94 -6.80
N LEU A 199 -8.40 7.27 -6.18
CA LEU A 199 -7.89 7.64 -4.86
C LEU A 199 -7.44 9.10 -4.77
N VAL A 200 -6.90 9.66 -5.85
CA VAL A 200 -6.39 11.04 -5.87
C VAL A 200 -7.52 12.08 -5.88
N TRP A 201 -8.76 11.65 -6.08
CA TRP A 201 -9.96 12.50 -6.03
C TRP A 201 -10.78 12.30 -4.75
N GLY A 202 -10.37 11.37 -3.88
CA GLY A 202 -11.13 11.00 -2.68
C GLY A 202 -12.37 10.16 -2.96
N ASP A 203 -12.47 9.56 -4.14
CA ASP A 203 -13.48 8.55 -4.45
C ASP A 203 -13.06 7.21 -3.85
N ILE A 204 -14.03 6.32 -3.60
CA ILE A 204 -13.77 4.97 -3.08
C ILE A 204 -13.93 3.94 -4.20
N PRO A 205 -12.84 3.34 -4.71
CA PRO A 205 -12.92 2.32 -5.76
C PRO A 205 -13.58 1.03 -5.26
N ILE A 206 -14.44 0.44 -6.11
CA ILE A 206 -15.18 -0.79 -5.84
C ILE A 206 -14.71 -1.92 -6.75
N ILE A 207 -14.63 -1.69 -8.06
CA ILE A 207 -14.14 -2.63 -9.08
C ILE A 207 -13.24 -1.86 -10.04
N SER A 208 -12.18 -2.52 -10.54
CA SER A 208 -11.32 -1.98 -11.59
C SER A 208 -11.14 -2.96 -12.74
N LEU A 209 -10.93 -2.43 -13.94
CA LEU A 209 -10.53 -3.14 -15.14
C LEU A 209 -9.34 -2.44 -15.80
N ASP A 210 -8.24 -3.17 -15.99
CA ASP A 210 -7.08 -2.71 -16.76
C ASP A 210 -7.41 -2.68 -18.26
N MET A 211 -7.28 -1.51 -18.89
CA MET A 211 -7.48 -1.32 -20.33
C MET A 211 -6.17 -1.07 -21.10
N TRP A 212 -5.01 -1.28 -20.48
CA TRP A 212 -3.72 -1.36 -21.17
C TRP A 212 -3.66 -2.61 -22.05
N GLU A 213 -3.04 -2.50 -23.23
CA GLU A 213 -2.96 -3.61 -24.18
C GLU A 213 -2.33 -4.87 -23.58
N HIS A 214 -1.34 -4.73 -22.68
CA HIS A 214 -0.72 -5.88 -22.02
C HIS A 214 -1.70 -6.75 -21.24
N ALA A 215 -2.86 -6.22 -20.83
CA ALA A 215 -3.85 -6.93 -20.02
C ALA A 215 -4.69 -7.92 -20.85
N TYR A 216 -4.77 -7.73 -22.17
CA TYR A 216 -5.68 -8.50 -23.02
C TYR A 216 -5.10 -8.93 -24.36
N TYR A 217 -3.99 -8.35 -24.82
CA TYR A 217 -3.51 -8.57 -26.19
C TYR A 217 -3.05 -10.01 -26.45
N LEU A 218 -2.59 -10.72 -25.42
CA LEU A 218 -2.21 -12.13 -25.56
C LEU A 218 -3.44 -13.01 -25.87
N ASP A 219 -4.58 -12.74 -25.23
CA ASP A 219 -5.80 -13.55 -25.32
C ASP A 219 -6.78 -13.06 -26.40
N TYR A 220 -6.85 -11.74 -26.63
CA TYR A 220 -7.91 -11.08 -27.42
C TYR A 220 -7.41 -10.17 -28.54
N LYS A 221 -6.09 -9.94 -28.65
CA LYS A 221 -5.49 -9.03 -29.64
C LYS A 221 -6.17 -7.65 -29.60
N ASN A 222 -6.68 -7.17 -30.72
CA ASN A 222 -7.36 -5.87 -30.85
C ASN A 222 -8.83 -5.89 -30.42
N ASP A 223 -9.41 -7.04 -30.06
CA ASP A 223 -10.81 -7.15 -29.66
C ASP A 223 -11.05 -6.77 -28.20
N ARG A 224 -10.95 -5.47 -27.93
CA ARG A 224 -11.21 -4.86 -26.61
C ARG A 224 -12.64 -5.13 -26.14
N GLY A 225 -13.59 -5.16 -27.07
CA GLY A 225 -15.01 -5.42 -26.77
C GLY A 225 -15.20 -6.80 -26.17
N LYS A 226 -14.57 -7.82 -26.75
CA LYS A 226 -14.62 -9.17 -26.22
C LYS A 226 -13.96 -9.25 -24.84
N TYR A 227 -12.78 -8.67 -24.66
CA TYR A 227 -12.10 -8.66 -23.36
C TYR A 227 -12.97 -8.06 -22.24
N VAL A 228 -13.54 -6.86 -22.45
CA VAL A 228 -14.38 -6.19 -21.44
C VAL A 228 -15.63 -7.00 -21.12
N ASN A 229 -16.27 -7.59 -22.15
CA ASN A 229 -17.44 -8.44 -21.95
C ASN A 229 -17.09 -9.72 -21.19
N ILE A 230 -15.96 -10.37 -21.50
CA ILE A 230 -15.49 -11.55 -20.76
C ILE A 230 -15.23 -11.19 -19.30
N PHE A 231 -14.57 -10.07 -19.02
CA PHE A 231 -14.36 -9.60 -17.65
C PHE A 231 -15.67 -9.50 -16.88
N MET A 232 -16.68 -8.83 -17.46
CA MET A 232 -17.98 -8.65 -16.80
C MET A 232 -18.79 -9.93 -16.66
N ASN A 233 -18.67 -10.85 -17.61
CA ASN A 233 -19.48 -12.07 -17.62
C ASN A 233 -18.88 -13.20 -16.77
N HIS A 234 -17.55 -13.22 -16.60
CA HIS A 234 -16.85 -14.40 -16.11
C HIS A 234 -15.76 -14.13 -15.07
N LEU A 235 -15.23 -12.91 -14.94
CA LEU A 235 -14.07 -12.65 -14.09
C LEU A 235 -14.37 -11.77 -12.88
N VAL A 236 -15.24 -10.76 -13.02
CA VAL A 236 -15.44 -9.77 -11.95
C VAL A 236 -15.80 -10.43 -10.61
N SER A 237 -15.15 -9.98 -9.53
CA SER A 237 -15.45 -10.43 -8.17
C SER A 237 -16.50 -9.55 -7.51
N TRP A 238 -17.75 -10.00 -7.52
CA TRP A 238 -18.80 -9.36 -6.72
C TRP A 238 -18.61 -9.55 -5.21
N ASN A 239 -17.82 -10.55 -4.80
CA ASN A 239 -17.44 -10.75 -3.39
C ASN A 239 -16.51 -9.64 -2.91
N ALA A 240 -15.45 -9.32 -3.69
CA ALA A 240 -14.58 -8.19 -3.40
C ALA A 240 -15.36 -6.87 -3.42
N ALA A 241 -16.25 -6.69 -4.41
CA ALA A 241 -17.12 -5.52 -4.50
C ALA A 241 -18.01 -5.38 -3.25
N LYS A 242 -18.61 -6.47 -2.76
CA LYS A 242 -19.44 -6.50 -1.54
C LYS A 242 -18.64 -6.10 -0.30
N ALA A 243 -17.44 -6.64 -0.14
CA ALA A 243 -16.56 -6.29 0.98
C ALA A 243 -16.13 -4.81 0.94
N ARG A 244 -15.80 -4.30 -0.25
CA ARG A 244 -15.42 -2.89 -0.47
C ARG A 244 -16.61 -1.94 -0.24
N MET A 245 -17.79 -2.30 -0.73
CA MET A 245 -19.03 -1.55 -0.52
C MET A 245 -19.38 -1.42 0.96
N ALA A 246 -19.29 -2.52 1.73
CA ALA A 246 -19.55 -2.47 3.17
C ALA A 246 -18.61 -1.50 3.92
N ARG A 247 -17.31 -1.49 3.56
CA ARG A 247 -16.35 -0.52 4.11
C ARG A 247 -16.66 0.91 3.67
N ALA A 248 -17.01 1.09 2.40
CA ALA A 248 -17.31 2.40 1.83
C ALA A 248 -18.55 3.04 2.47
N GLU A 249 -19.60 2.27 2.69
CA GLU A 249 -20.82 2.73 3.35
C GLU A 249 -20.57 3.09 4.81
N ALA A 250 -19.76 2.31 5.53
CA ALA A 250 -19.35 2.66 6.89
C ALA A 250 -18.63 4.02 6.91
N PHE A 251 -17.67 4.24 5.99
CA PHE A 251 -16.93 5.49 5.87
C PHE A 251 -17.85 6.69 5.55
N VAL A 252 -18.77 6.53 4.59
CA VAL A 252 -19.66 7.61 4.12
C VAL A 252 -20.77 7.94 5.11
N ASN A 253 -21.22 6.97 5.90
CA ASN A 253 -22.31 7.16 6.87
C ASN A 253 -21.82 7.57 8.25
N LEU A 254 -20.66 7.07 8.70
CA LEU A 254 -20.13 7.32 10.05
C LEU A 254 -19.00 8.37 10.06
N GLY A 255 -18.50 8.78 8.89
CA GLY A 255 -17.26 9.54 8.75
C GLY A 255 -16.02 8.66 8.90
N GLU A 256 -14.83 9.24 8.75
CA GLU A 256 -13.59 8.55 9.05
C GLU A 256 -13.61 8.07 10.51
N PRO A 257 -13.40 6.75 10.78
CA PRO A 257 -13.27 6.30 12.14
C PRO A 257 -12.07 7.03 12.76
N LYS A 258 -12.35 7.89 13.76
CA LYS A 258 -11.31 8.46 14.61
C LYS A 258 -10.76 7.32 15.45
N ILE A 259 -9.78 6.60 14.94
CA ILE A 259 -9.00 5.66 15.74
C ILE A 259 -8.06 6.55 16.57
N PRO A 260 -8.23 6.67 17.89
CA PRO A 260 -7.23 7.35 18.70
C PRO A 260 -5.93 6.56 18.56
N VAL A 261 -4.91 7.18 17.98
CA VAL A 261 -3.56 6.64 17.96
C VAL A 261 -3.11 6.60 19.43
N ALA A 262 -2.87 5.40 19.94
CA ALA A 262 -2.34 5.18 21.28
C ALA A 262 -0.87 5.60 21.38
#